data_AF-A0A923EG81-F1
#
_entry.id   AF-A0A923EG81-F1
#
_cell.length_a   1.000
_cell.length_b   1.000
_cell.length_c   1.000
_cell.angle_alpha   90.00
_cell.angle_beta   90.00
_cell.angle_gamma   90.00
#
_symmetry.space_group_name_H-M   'P 1'
#
loop_
_entity.id
_entity.type
_entity.pdbx_description
1 polymer ?
#
loop_
_entity_poly.entity_id
_entity_poly.type
_entity_poly.pdbx_seq_one_letter_code
_entity_poly.pdbx_strand_id
1 'polypeptide(L)'
;MPINIVVCSIDRLSGSWKLIFTRKPKVRAERFTRRSDARTLTDKRDAEELVNVYEPLIARRYGYCTVTRSNDGAVIYGEKGRLSRLGVYIVHLSVIFMLIGGLVGSFFGFEGFVNIPEGEATDTIRIRNTGEIHRLDFQIRCDDFNLALYETGAPKEYRSSLSIIAGGKAVKQKDIIVNDPLRFRGINIFQSSYGKLPPEKMPRPETPAPGPSEAYTLNFTSRASGMSYTKTARVGAPVDIPEGLGKFVVMAYEADATFRGMDVGAALIGMLTPADGEAAEVLLPLKFANFDKMRGGDVMIVVDNQPQEKFTPQQPAEERYYTGLQVTRDPGVWLVYTGFVLIIAGCFVTFYLSHQQVCIVIEQLLKNSRVTFAGIANRNKLAMKNTTEKLFTAMTDS
;
A
#
# COMPACT_ATOMS: atom_id res chain seq x y z
N MET A 1 0.73 29.07 1.63
CA MET A 1 0.73 28.90 3.11
C MET A 1 1.96 28.15 3.67
N PRO A 2 2.44 27.02 3.09
CA PRO A 2 3.58 26.26 3.65
C PRO A 2 4.94 26.97 3.56
N ILE A 3 5.18 27.68 2.45
CA ILE A 3 6.44 28.42 2.21
C ILE A 3 6.68 29.47 3.31
N ASN A 4 5.63 30.12 3.80
CA ASN A 4 5.74 31.13 4.85
C ASN A 4 6.21 30.53 6.20
N ILE A 5 5.81 29.30 6.52
CA ILE A 5 6.25 28.58 7.72
C ILE A 5 7.74 28.21 7.60
N VAL A 6 8.16 27.77 6.42
CA VAL A 6 9.56 27.40 6.15
C VAL A 6 10.46 28.63 6.24
N VAL A 7 10.11 29.73 5.56
CA VAL A 7 10.89 30.98 5.57
C VAL A 7 10.96 31.59 6.97
N CYS A 8 9.82 31.73 7.66
CA CYS A 8 9.80 32.23 9.04
C CYS A 8 10.59 31.34 10.02
N SER A 9 10.63 30.03 9.79
CA SER A 9 11.40 29.10 10.62
C SER A 9 12.90 29.22 10.36
N ILE A 10 13.33 29.37 9.11
CA ILE A 10 14.74 29.53 8.72
C ILE A 10 15.30 30.84 9.26
N ASP A 11 14.59 31.94 9.11
CA ASP A 11 15.04 33.25 9.62
C ASP A 11 15.16 33.24 11.14
N ARG A 12 14.17 32.68 11.84
CA ARG A 12 14.25 32.50 13.29
C ARG A 12 15.34 31.52 13.71
N LEU A 13 15.60 30.47 12.93
CA LEU A 13 16.65 29.50 13.23
C LEU A 13 18.03 30.15 13.15
N SER A 14 18.28 30.99 12.15
CA SER A 14 19.56 31.69 11.98
C SER A 14 19.94 32.54 13.20
N GLY A 15 18.96 33.22 13.82
CA GLY A 15 19.13 33.98 15.05
C GLY A 15 19.35 33.09 16.28
N SER A 16 18.57 32.02 16.41
CA SER A 16 18.71 31.05 17.51
C SER A 16 19.99 30.23 17.43
N TRP A 17 20.52 29.98 16.23
CA TRP A 17 21.73 29.20 15.99
C TRP A 17 22.94 29.83 16.68
N LYS A 18 23.09 31.15 16.53
CA LYS A 18 24.11 31.91 17.25
C LYS A 18 23.94 31.76 18.76
N LEU A 19 22.72 31.88 19.29
CA LEU A 19 22.46 31.74 20.73
C LEU A 19 22.74 30.33 21.29
N ILE A 20 22.53 29.28 20.51
CA ILE A 20 22.69 27.88 20.96
C ILE A 20 24.15 27.45 20.88
N PHE A 21 24.85 27.81 19.80
CA PHE A 21 26.21 27.34 19.51
C PHE A 21 27.32 28.34 19.88
N THR A 22 27.00 29.50 20.47
CA THR A 22 28.04 30.42 20.98
C THR A 22 28.82 29.78 22.13
N ARG A 23 30.09 29.43 21.91
CA ARG A 23 30.94 28.76 22.92
C ARG A 23 31.15 29.57 24.21
N LYS A 24 31.26 30.90 24.12
CA LYS A 24 31.45 31.80 25.27
C LYS A 24 30.37 32.88 25.30
N PRO A 25 29.25 32.68 26.03
CA PRO A 25 28.21 33.70 26.13
C PRO A 25 28.75 34.93 26.86
N LYS A 26 28.55 36.13 26.30
CA LYS A 26 28.80 37.38 27.03
C LYS A 26 27.70 37.56 28.07
N VAL A 27 28.04 37.41 29.34
CA VAL A 27 27.11 37.57 30.46
C VAL A 27 27.06 39.04 30.86
N ARG A 28 25.87 39.64 30.79
CA ARG A 28 25.62 40.97 31.35
C ARG A 28 25.00 40.80 32.74
N ALA A 29 25.80 40.95 33.79
CA ALA A 29 25.37 40.77 35.18
C ALA A 29 24.13 41.61 35.54
N GLU A 30 24.05 42.85 35.03
CA GLU A 30 22.91 43.75 35.22
C GLU A 30 21.55 43.17 34.78
N ARG A 31 21.54 42.30 33.77
CA ARG A 31 20.30 41.64 33.30
C ARG A 31 19.73 40.70 34.37
N PHE A 32 20.58 40.18 35.24
CA PHE A 32 20.22 39.25 36.30
C PHE A 32 19.88 40.01 37.58
N THR A 33 20.68 41.00 37.96
CA THR A 33 20.50 41.75 39.22
C THR A 33 19.30 42.70 39.20
N ARG A 34 18.95 43.29 38.04
CA ARG A 34 17.78 44.20 37.91
C ARG A 34 16.42 43.49 37.92
N ARG A 35 16.38 42.17 38.13
CA ARG A 35 15.13 41.41 38.11
C ARG A 35 14.42 41.51 39.45
N SER A 36 13.09 41.59 39.43
CA SER A 36 12.27 41.61 40.65
C SER A 36 12.32 40.32 41.47
N ASP A 37 12.75 39.20 40.85
CA ASP A 37 12.96 37.91 41.51
C ASP A 37 14.42 37.65 41.90
N ALA A 38 15.30 38.66 41.78
CA ALA A 38 16.65 38.57 42.32
C ALA A 38 16.60 38.58 43.87
N ARG A 39 17.55 37.88 44.49
CA ARG A 39 17.70 37.82 45.94
C ARG A 39 19.10 38.27 46.32
N THR A 40 19.19 39.12 47.32
CA THR A 40 20.47 39.67 47.76
C THR A 40 20.65 39.44 49.25
N LEU A 41 21.85 39.00 49.65
CA LEU A 41 22.27 38.88 51.04
C LEU A 41 23.62 39.57 51.25
N THR A 42 23.96 39.82 52.51
CA THR A 42 25.29 40.27 52.91
C THR A 42 25.96 39.15 53.67
N ASP A 43 27.16 38.78 53.25
CA ASP A 43 28.00 37.72 53.84
C ASP A 43 29.26 38.36 54.44
N LYS A 44 29.84 37.75 55.48
CA LYS A 44 31.06 38.27 56.12
C LYS A 44 32.32 37.86 55.37
N ARG A 45 32.26 36.78 54.60
CA ARG A 45 33.36 36.27 53.79
C ARG A 45 33.75 37.26 52.68
N ASP A 46 34.99 37.21 52.26
CA ASP A 46 35.45 38.00 51.11
C ASP A 46 34.95 37.40 49.79
N ALA A 47 35.12 38.15 48.70
CA ALA A 47 34.61 37.76 47.39
C ALA A 47 35.27 36.47 46.86
N GLU A 48 36.54 36.21 47.16
CA GLU A 48 37.26 35.05 46.64
C GLU A 48 36.92 33.78 47.43
N GLU A 49 36.75 33.89 48.76
CA GLU A 49 36.19 32.83 49.61
C GLU A 49 34.81 32.40 49.10
N LEU A 50 33.95 33.37 48.77
CA LEU A 50 32.63 33.10 48.21
C LEU A 50 32.70 32.46 46.82
N VAL A 51 33.63 32.88 45.96
CA VAL A 51 33.85 32.24 44.65
C VAL A 51 34.23 30.77 44.84
N ASN A 52 35.15 30.47 45.75
CA ASN A 52 35.58 29.10 46.03
C ASN A 52 34.44 28.20 46.55
N VAL A 53 33.44 28.78 47.23
CA VAL A 53 32.24 28.07 47.68
C VAL A 53 31.25 27.86 46.52
N TYR A 54 30.96 28.89 45.73
CA TYR A 54 29.87 28.84 44.75
C TYR A 54 30.24 28.24 43.40
N GLU A 55 31.48 28.45 42.92
CA GLU A 55 31.95 27.91 41.65
C GLU A 55 31.73 26.39 41.53
N PRO A 56 32.15 25.54 42.50
CA PRO A 56 31.95 24.09 42.40
C PRO A 56 30.47 23.69 42.45
N LEU A 57 29.64 24.41 43.23
CA LEU A 57 28.20 24.14 43.31
C LEU A 57 27.50 24.40 41.97
N ILE A 58 27.86 25.49 41.29
CA ILE A 58 27.32 25.82 39.98
C ILE A 58 27.88 24.87 38.91
N ALA A 59 29.19 24.60 38.92
CA ALA A 59 29.84 23.70 37.97
C ALA A 59 29.28 22.27 38.03
N ARG A 60 28.88 21.78 39.22
CA ARG A 60 28.25 20.46 39.38
C ARG A 60 26.84 20.39 38.80
N ARG A 61 26.08 21.50 38.85
CA ARG A 61 24.65 21.51 38.50
C ARG A 61 24.36 21.98 37.08
N TYR A 62 25.28 22.74 36.48
CA TYR A 62 25.15 23.35 35.16
C TYR A 62 26.26 22.86 34.23
N GLY A 63 25.90 22.52 32.99
CA GLY A 63 26.84 21.97 32.01
C GLY A 63 27.86 22.98 31.47
N TYR A 64 27.65 24.27 31.75
CA TYR A 64 28.61 25.33 31.47
C TYR A 64 28.67 26.25 32.69
N CYS A 65 29.88 26.53 33.18
CA CYS A 65 30.16 27.46 34.28
C CYS A 65 31.29 28.40 33.87
N THR A 66 31.21 29.68 34.24
CA THR A 66 32.30 30.65 34.08
C THR A 66 32.32 31.59 35.27
N VAL A 67 33.52 31.95 35.71
CA VAL A 67 33.74 32.97 36.74
C VAL A 67 34.47 34.14 36.11
N THR A 68 33.91 35.34 36.22
CA THR A 68 34.52 36.60 35.79
C THR A 68 34.90 37.39 37.04
N ARG A 69 36.19 37.56 37.29
CA ARG A 69 36.71 38.35 38.42
C ARG A 69 36.92 39.81 38.00
N SER A 70 36.70 40.72 38.94
CA SER A 70 36.88 42.16 38.78
C SER A 70 37.47 42.75 40.07
N ASN A 71 37.97 43.98 40.03
CA ASN A 71 38.53 44.64 41.22
C ASN A 71 37.51 44.80 42.35
N ASP A 72 36.22 44.89 42.01
CA ASP A 72 35.12 45.15 42.95
C ASP A 72 34.33 43.87 43.31
N GLY A 73 34.83 42.69 42.96
CA GLY A 73 34.19 41.40 43.25
C GLY A 73 34.18 40.42 42.06
N ALA A 74 33.19 39.53 41.99
CA ALA A 74 33.15 38.44 41.01
C ALA A 74 31.73 38.10 40.51
N VAL A 75 31.65 37.56 39.29
CA VAL A 75 30.40 37.09 38.67
C VAL A 75 30.54 35.62 38.29
N ILE A 76 29.70 34.77 38.86
CA ILE A 76 29.63 33.34 38.55
C ILE A 76 28.38 33.10 37.72
N TYR A 77 28.55 32.52 36.53
CA TYR A 77 27.46 32.23 35.61
C TYR A 77 27.40 30.74 35.29
N GLY A 78 26.22 30.16 35.44
CA GLY A 78 25.92 28.77 35.09
C GLY A 78 24.83 28.67 34.03
N GLU A 79 24.98 27.73 33.09
CA GLU A 79 23.99 27.48 32.04
C GLU A 79 23.83 25.99 31.73
N LYS A 80 22.58 25.58 31.47
CA LYS A 80 22.27 24.23 30.98
C LYS A 80 21.05 24.20 30.07
N GLY A 81 20.96 23.16 29.25
CA GLY A 81 19.78 22.90 28.43
C GLY A 81 19.63 23.82 27.22
N ARG A 82 20.73 24.36 26.67
CA ARG A 82 20.72 25.20 25.46
C ARG A 82 20.00 24.58 24.27
N LEU A 83 20.21 23.27 24.08
CA LEU A 83 19.60 22.48 23.00
C LEU A 83 18.06 22.40 23.11
N SER A 84 17.46 22.69 24.27
CA SER A 84 15.99 22.70 24.42
C SER A 84 15.31 23.71 23.48
N ARG A 85 16.03 24.76 23.05
CA ARG A 85 15.54 25.74 22.08
C ARG A 85 15.39 25.16 20.66
N LEU A 86 16.03 24.02 20.36
CA LEU A 86 15.88 23.33 19.08
C LEU A 86 14.53 22.60 18.94
N GLY A 87 13.84 22.31 20.05
CA GLY A 87 12.61 21.52 20.05
C GLY A 87 11.53 22.02 19.08
N VAL A 88 11.31 23.33 19.02
CA VAL A 88 10.30 23.94 18.11
C VAL A 88 10.67 23.70 16.64
N TYR A 89 11.96 23.76 16.31
CA TYR A 89 12.41 23.53 14.93
C TYR A 89 12.31 22.06 14.53
N ILE A 90 12.51 21.14 15.49
CA ILE A 90 12.27 19.70 15.27
C ILE A 90 10.78 19.46 14.95
N VAL A 91 9.86 20.13 15.66
CA VAL A 91 8.41 20.05 15.39
C VAL A 91 8.04 20.63 14.02
N HIS A 92 8.65 21.75 13.60
CA HIS A 92 8.39 22.27 12.25
C HIS A 92 8.94 21.34 11.17
N LEU A 93 10.14 20.78 11.39
CA LEU A 93 10.73 19.80 10.47
C LEU A 93 9.86 18.55 10.33
N SER A 94 9.25 18.06 11.42
CA SER A 94 8.36 16.90 11.34
C SER A 94 7.16 17.12 10.42
N VAL A 95 6.54 18.31 10.47
CA VAL A 95 5.41 18.63 9.61
C VAL A 95 5.84 18.65 8.15
N ILE A 96 7.02 19.20 7.85
CA ILE A 96 7.58 19.20 6.49
C ILE A 96 7.81 17.76 6.01
N PHE A 97 8.40 16.89 6.82
CA PHE A 97 8.62 15.48 6.49
C PHE A 97 7.30 14.74 6.21
N MET A 98 6.25 14.98 7.00
CA MET A 98 4.94 14.37 6.78
C MET A 98 4.30 14.86 5.47
N LEU A 99 4.37 16.17 5.18
CA LEU A 99 3.83 16.74 3.94
C LEU A 99 4.57 16.21 2.70
N ILE A 100 5.90 16.18 2.73
CA ILE A 100 6.71 15.61 1.64
C ILE A 100 6.42 14.12 1.50
N GLY A 101 6.32 13.39 2.61
CA GLY A 101 5.98 11.96 2.61
C GLY A 101 4.63 11.70 1.93
N GLY A 102 3.59 12.44 2.30
CA GLY A 102 2.28 12.34 1.64
C GLY A 102 2.32 12.69 0.15
N LEU A 103 3.11 13.69 -0.23
CA LEU A 103 3.29 14.09 -1.63
C LEU A 103 4.01 13.00 -2.45
N VAL A 104 5.09 12.42 -1.90
CA VAL A 104 5.83 11.31 -2.51
C VAL A 104 4.96 10.07 -2.64
N GLY A 105 4.18 9.73 -1.61
CA GLY A 105 3.21 8.65 -1.65
C GLY A 105 2.13 8.86 -2.72
N SER A 106 1.65 10.10 -2.88
CA SER A 106 0.65 10.45 -3.89
C SER A 106 1.17 10.37 -5.32
N PHE A 107 2.40 10.85 -5.59
CA PHE A 107 2.95 10.89 -6.95
C PHE A 107 3.59 9.57 -7.40
N PHE A 108 4.21 8.82 -6.49
CA PHE A 108 4.99 7.62 -6.81
C PHE A 108 4.40 6.33 -6.23
N GLY A 109 3.34 6.45 -5.44
CA GLY A 109 2.57 5.32 -4.96
C GLY A 109 1.48 4.92 -5.94
N PHE A 110 0.95 3.72 -5.75
CA PHE A 110 -0.20 3.24 -6.48
C PHE A 110 -0.99 2.25 -5.64
N GLU A 111 -2.25 2.09 -6.01
CA GLU A 111 -3.15 1.08 -5.46
C GLU A 111 -3.92 0.46 -6.63
N GLY A 112 -3.94 -0.88 -6.68
CA GLY A 112 -4.67 -1.62 -7.69
C GLY A 112 -5.18 -2.95 -7.18
N PHE A 113 -5.99 -3.60 -8.01
CA PHE A 113 -6.60 -4.89 -7.72
C PHE A 113 -6.31 -5.88 -8.84
N VAL A 114 -6.25 -7.15 -8.48
CA VAL A 114 -6.11 -8.25 -9.42
C VAL A 114 -6.82 -9.49 -8.90
N ASN A 115 -7.47 -10.21 -9.80
CA ASN A 115 -8.06 -11.52 -9.50
C ASN A 115 -7.18 -12.57 -10.18
N ILE A 116 -6.73 -13.55 -9.41
CA ILE A 116 -5.84 -14.61 -9.90
C ILE A 116 -6.53 -15.95 -9.61
N PRO A 117 -6.92 -16.72 -10.66
CA PRO A 117 -7.36 -18.09 -10.48
C PRO A 117 -6.28 -18.95 -9.82
N GLU A 118 -6.70 -19.95 -9.05
CA GLU A 118 -5.77 -20.96 -8.53
C GLU A 118 -4.97 -21.63 -9.67
N GLY A 119 -3.66 -21.78 -9.44
CA GLY A 119 -2.71 -22.32 -10.41
C GLY A 119 -2.17 -21.30 -11.41
N GLU A 120 -2.78 -20.12 -11.52
CA GLU A 120 -2.43 -19.11 -12.53
C GLU A 120 -1.54 -17.99 -11.98
N ALA A 121 -0.85 -17.30 -12.90
CA ALA A 121 0.04 -16.19 -12.60
C ALA A 121 -0.25 -14.98 -13.49
N THR A 122 -0.05 -13.79 -12.94
CA THR A 122 -0.18 -12.52 -13.66
C THR A 122 0.88 -11.52 -13.21
N ASP A 123 1.30 -10.68 -14.13
CA ASP A 123 2.15 -9.51 -13.88
C ASP A 123 1.39 -8.20 -14.08
N THR A 124 0.07 -8.24 -14.22
CA THR A 124 -0.74 -7.04 -14.43
C THR A 124 -1.74 -6.84 -13.30
N ILE A 125 -1.93 -5.58 -12.92
CA ILE A 125 -2.93 -5.14 -11.95
C ILE A 125 -3.79 -4.03 -12.56
N ARG A 126 -5.01 -3.86 -12.06
CA ARG A 126 -5.90 -2.77 -12.46
C ARG A 126 -5.86 -1.66 -11.42
N ILE A 127 -5.43 -0.46 -11.80
CA ILE A 127 -5.34 0.68 -10.88
C ILE A 127 -6.72 1.12 -10.39
N ARG A 128 -6.87 1.34 -9.08
CA ARG A 128 -8.16 1.62 -8.43
C ARG A 128 -8.85 2.87 -8.97
N ASN A 129 -8.11 3.95 -9.21
CA ASN A 129 -8.67 5.26 -9.54
C ASN A 129 -8.92 5.45 -11.04
N THR A 130 -8.03 4.93 -11.90
CA THR A 130 -8.11 5.11 -13.36
C THR A 130 -8.66 3.90 -14.08
N GLY A 131 -8.60 2.71 -13.47
CA GLY A 131 -8.93 1.44 -14.13
C GLY A 131 -7.90 0.99 -15.17
N GLU A 132 -6.78 1.73 -15.32
CA GLU A 132 -5.72 1.38 -16.24
C GLU A 132 -5.00 0.10 -15.81
N ILE A 133 -4.51 -0.64 -16.81
CA ILE A 133 -3.70 -1.83 -16.59
C ILE A 133 -2.27 -1.39 -16.33
N HIS A 134 -1.75 -1.70 -15.15
CA HIS A 134 -0.37 -1.46 -14.77
C HIS A 134 0.39 -2.78 -14.72
N ARG A 135 1.52 -2.85 -15.41
CA ARG A 135 2.38 -4.03 -15.48
C ARG A 135 3.49 -3.94 -14.43
N LEU A 136 3.57 -4.96 -13.58
CA LEU A 136 4.59 -5.16 -12.57
C LEU A 136 5.89 -5.73 -13.19
N ASP A 137 7.01 -5.57 -12.49
CA ASP A 137 8.32 -6.11 -12.84
C ASP A 137 8.54 -7.57 -12.39
N PHE A 138 7.48 -8.20 -11.87
CA PHE A 138 7.42 -9.60 -11.44
C PHE A 138 5.99 -10.14 -11.62
N GLN A 139 5.85 -11.46 -11.60
CA GLN A 139 4.57 -12.13 -11.60
C GLN A 139 4.15 -12.52 -10.18
N ILE A 140 2.86 -12.44 -9.91
CA ILE A 140 2.19 -12.96 -8.73
C ILE A 140 1.46 -14.22 -9.19
N ARG A 141 1.75 -15.37 -8.59
CA ARG A 141 1.05 -16.63 -8.82
C ARG A 141 0.22 -16.99 -7.60
N CYS A 142 -1.03 -17.38 -7.84
CA CYS A 142 -1.86 -18.04 -6.83
C CYS A 142 -1.55 -19.53 -6.88
N ASP A 143 -0.79 -20.04 -5.90
CA ASP A 143 -0.48 -21.47 -5.82
C ASP A 143 -1.71 -22.25 -5.35
N ASP A 144 -2.46 -21.71 -4.39
CA ASP A 144 -3.64 -22.33 -3.77
C ASP A 144 -4.49 -21.27 -3.04
N PHE A 145 -5.80 -21.48 -2.94
CA PHE A 145 -6.69 -20.66 -2.11
C PHE A 145 -7.61 -21.54 -1.25
N ASN A 146 -7.62 -21.27 0.05
CA ASN A 146 -8.39 -22.04 1.01
C ASN A 146 -9.35 -21.14 1.79
N LEU A 147 -10.62 -21.55 1.79
CA LEU A 147 -11.71 -20.91 2.52
C LEU A 147 -12.15 -21.82 3.67
N ALA A 148 -11.76 -21.48 4.90
CA ALA A 148 -12.32 -22.12 6.07
C ALA A 148 -13.64 -21.42 6.45
N LEU A 149 -14.72 -22.16 6.60
CA LEU A 149 -16.02 -21.66 7.09
C LEU A 149 -16.29 -22.18 8.51
N TYR A 150 -16.98 -21.38 9.32
CA TYR A 150 -17.62 -21.86 10.56
C TYR A 150 -18.85 -22.71 10.23
N GLU A 151 -19.32 -23.50 11.20
CA GLU A 151 -20.56 -24.30 11.06
C GLU A 151 -21.80 -23.44 10.72
N THR A 152 -21.75 -22.15 11.08
CA THR A 152 -22.78 -21.15 10.76
C THR A 152 -22.76 -20.69 9.29
N GLY A 153 -21.81 -21.16 8.49
CA GLY A 153 -21.56 -20.71 7.10
C GLY A 153 -20.77 -19.41 7.01
N ALA A 154 -20.43 -18.78 8.14
CA ALA A 154 -19.62 -17.57 8.15
C ALA A 154 -18.14 -17.89 7.81
N PRO A 155 -17.45 -17.06 7.03
CA PRO A 155 -16.03 -17.25 6.75
C PRO A 155 -15.16 -17.12 8.00
N LYS A 156 -14.39 -18.17 8.27
CA LYS A 156 -13.42 -18.26 9.38
C LYS A 156 -12.03 -17.78 8.97
N GLU A 157 -11.55 -18.21 7.81
CA GLU A 157 -10.23 -17.84 7.31
C GLU A 157 -10.25 -17.80 5.77
N TYR A 158 -9.64 -16.76 5.21
CA TYR A 158 -9.29 -16.67 3.80
C TYR A 158 -7.77 -16.78 3.70
N ARG A 159 -7.27 -17.87 3.12
CA ARG A 159 -5.84 -18.10 2.96
C ARG A 159 -5.52 -18.17 1.47
N SER A 160 -4.59 -17.33 1.02
CA SER A 160 -4.04 -17.41 -0.33
C SER A 160 -2.57 -17.76 -0.25
N SER A 161 -2.18 -18.89 -0.84
CA SER A 161 -0.79 -19.30 -0.98
C SER A 161 -0.22 -18.62 -2.22
N LEU A 162 0.68 -17.66 -2.03
CA LEU A 162 1.19 -16.83 -3.12
C LEU A 162 2.68 -17.05 -3.36
N SER A 163 3.05 -17.13 -4.64
CA SER A 163 4.43 -17.12 -5.11
C SER A 163 4.73 -15.88 -5.94
N ILE A 164 5.84 -15.22 -5.64
CA ILE A 164 6.41 -14.15 -6.48
C ILE A 164 7.44 -14.77 -7.41
N ILE A 165 7.22 -14.60 -8.71
CA ILE A 165 8.11 -15.10 -9.77
C ILE A 165 8.82 -13.91 -10.40
N ALA A 166 10.14 -13.88 -10.31
CA ALA A 166 10.98 -12.87 -10.93
C ALA A 166 12.10 -13.55 -11.74
N GLY A 167 12.26 -13.16 -13.01
CA GLY A 167 13.24 -13.80 -13.91
C GLY A 167 12.98 -15.30 -14.14
N GLY A 168 11.71 -15.71 -14.13
CA GLY A 168 11.29 -17.11 -14.36
C GLY A 168 11.47 -18.05 -13.17
N LYS A 169 11.91 -17.56 -12.00
CA LYS A 169 12.07 -18.36 -10.78
C LYS A 169 11.20 -17.82 -9.65
N ALA A 170 10.65 -18.72 -8.83
CA ALA A 170 9.98 -18.35 -7.59
C ALA A 170 11.02 -17.79 -6.61
N VAL A 171 10.94 -16.51 -6.30
CA VAL A 171 11.88 -15.80 -5.42
C VAL A 171 11.34 -15.60 -4.01
N LYS A 172 10.02 -15.74 -3.83
CA LYS A 172 9.37 -15.63 -2.53
C LYS A 172 8.04 -16.37 -2.55
N GLN A 173 7.76 -17.12 -1.49
CA GLN A 173 6.47 -17.77 -1.28
C GLN A 173 5.96 -17.42 0.11
N LYS A 174 4.67 -17.14 0.24
CA LYS A 174 4.03 -16.86 1.52
C LYS A 174 2.52 -17.10 1.45
N ASP A 175 2.00 -17.77 2.46
CA ASP A 175 0.58 -17.78 2.76
C ASP A 175 0.17 -16.43 3.34
N ILE A 176 -0.81 -15.79 2.72
CA ILE A 176 -1.39 -14.56 3.25
C ILE A 176 -2.80 -14.81 3.76
N ILE A 177 -3.13 -14.13 4.84
CA ILE A 177 -4.48 -14.04 5.40
C ILE A 177 -4.89 -12.58 5.53
N VAL A 178 -6.14 -12.32 5.90
CA VAL A 178 -6.63 -10.97 6.18
C VAL A 178 -5.70 -10.29 7.21
N ASN A 179 -5.26 -9.07 6.89
CA ASN A 179 -4.30 -8.27 7.67
C ASN A 179 -2.85 -8.80 7.75
N ASP A 180 -2.49 -9.89 7.07
CA ASP A 180 -1.10 -10.36 6.96
C ASP A 180 -0.60 -10.36 5.51
N PRO A 181 -0.15 -9.20 4.98
CA PRO A 181 0.22 -9.08 3.57
C PRO A 181 1.54 -9.77 3.22
N LEU A 182 1.70 -10.09 1.93
CA LEU A 182 2.99 -10.39 1.32
C LEU A 182 3.65 -9.08 0.91
N ARG A 183 4.88 -8.85 1.40
CA ARG A 183 5.67 -7.66 1.05
C ARG A 183 6.83 -8.02 0.15
N PHE A 184 6.96 -7.34 -1.00
CA PHE A 184 8.06 -7.54 -1.94
C PHE A 184 8.40 -6.23 -2.66
N ARG A 185 9.68 -5.83 -2.68
CA ARG A 185 10.19 -4.62 -3.37
C ARG A 185 9.39 -3.32 -3.09
N GLY A 186 8.93 -3.15 -1.86
CA GLY A 186 8.13 -1.98 -1.44
C GLY A 186 6.66 -2.03 -1.83
N ILE A 187 6.21 -3.15 -2.42
CA ILE A 187 4.80 -3.44 -2.71
C ILE A 187 4.25 -4.34 -1.61
N ASN A 188 3.02 -4.06 -1.19
CA ASN A 188 2.24 -4.87 -0.27
C ASN A 188 1.08 -5.51 -1.05
N ILE A 189 0.90 -6.81 -0.86
CA ILE A 189 -0.16 -7.60 -1.48
C ILE A 189 -1.05 -8.11 -0.36
N PHE A 190 -2.29 -7.65 -0.33
CA PHE A 190 -3.29 -8.00 0.66
C PHE A 190 -4.34 -8.91 0.02
N GLN A 191 -4.82 -9.88 0.80
CA GLN A 191 -6.05 -10.58 0.45
C GLN A 191 -7.20 -9.60 0.62
N SER A 192 -8.00 -9.39 -0.43
CA SER A 192 -9.12 -8.45 -0.43
C SER A 192 -10.47 -9.10 -0.74
N SER A 193 -10.49 -10.10 -1.60
CA SER A 193 -11.72 -10.77 -2.03
C SER A 193 -11.44 -12.18 -2.55
N TYR A 194 -12.49 -12.89 -2.94
CA TYR A 194 -12.44 -14.19 -3.58
C TYR A 194 -13.72 -14.40 -4.39
N GLY A 195 -13.74 -15.43 -5.23
CA GLY A 195 -14.97 -15.86 -5.90
C GLY A 195 -14.81 -17.21 -6.56
N LYS A 196 -15.95 -17.78 -6.97
CA LYS A 196 -16.00 -19.04 -7.70
C LYS A 196 -15.83 -18.77 -9.19
N LEU A 197 -15.06 -19.64 -9.84
CA LEU A 197 -14.97 -19.72 -11.29
C LEU A 197 -15.83 -20.89 -11.78
N PRO A 198 -16.39 -20.79 -13.00
CA PRO A 198 -16.94 -21.96 -13.67
C PRO A 198 -15.86 -23.05 -13.77
N PRO A 199 -16.24 -24.33 -13.70
CA PRO A 199 -15.28 -25.40 -13.91
C PRO A 199 -14.66 -25.29 -15.31
N GLU A 200 -13.36 -25.60 -15.40
CA GLU A 200 -12.56 -25.50 -16.63
C GLU A 200 -13.11 -26.36 -17.77
N LYS A 201 -13.84 -27.42 -17.42
CA LYS A 201 -14.64 -28.24 -18.33
C LYS A 201 -16.03 -28.42 -17.73
N MET A 202 -17.09 -28.19 -18.51
CA MET A 202 -18.42 -28.62 -18.10
C MET A 202 -18.45 -30.16 -18.05
N PRO A 203 -18.90 -30.79 -16.95
CA PRO A 203 -19.17 -32.22 -16.92
C PRO A 203 -20.11 -32.58 -18.07
N ARG A 204 -19.60 -33.35 -19.03
CA ARG A 204 -20.39 -33.86 -20.15
C ARG A 204 -21.09 -35.13 -19.62
N PRO A 205 -22.42 -35.30 -19.79
CA PRO A 205 -22.99 -36.64 -19.69
C PRO A 205 -22.21 -37.54 -20.65
N GLU A 206 -21.72 -38.69 -20.18
CA GLU A 206 -21.24 -39.77 -21.04
C GLU A 206 -22.43 -40.41 -21.77
N THR A 207 -23.17 -39.62 -22.54
CA THR A 207 -24.01 -40.18 -23.58
C THR A 207 -23.05 -40.53 -24.70
N PRO A 208 -22.97 -41.80 -25.14
CA PRO A 208 -22.11 -42.16 -26.25
C PRO A 208 -22.42 -41.22 -27.41
N ALA A 209 -21.42 -40.48 -27.88
CA ALA A 209 -21.58 -39.76 -29.13
C ALA A 209 -22.04 -40.79 -30.17
N PRO A 210 -23.14 -40.54 -30.92
CA PRO A 210 -23.54 -41.45 -31.96
C PRO A 210 -22.33 -41.65 -32.88
N GLY A 211 -21.85 -42.89 -32.97
CA GLY A 211 -20.64 -43.22 -33.72
C GLY A 211 -20.82 -42.94 -35.22
N PRO A 212 -19.75 -43.07 -36.01
CA PRO A 212 -19.85 -42.94 -37.46
C PRO A 212 -20.90 -43.93 -38.00
N SER A 213 -21.86 -43.41 -38.76
CA SER A 213 -22.87 -44.20 -39.46
C SER A 213 -22.56 -44.17 -40.96
N GLU A 214 -22.84 -45.28 -41.67
CA GLU A 214 -22.68 -45.33 -43.13
C GLU A 214 -23.66 -44.38 -43.86
N ALA A 215 -24.77 -44.03 -43.19
CA ALA A 215 -25.78 -43.12 -43.70
C ALA A 215 -26.34 -42.21 -42.61
N TYR A 216 -26.61 -40.96 -42.98
CA TYR A 216 -27.23 -39.94 -42.15
C TYR A 216 -28.50 -39.43 -42.82
N THR A 217 -29.56 -39.22 -42.05
CA THR A 217 -30.78 -38.58 -42.54
C THR A 217 -30.61 -37.08 -42.43
N LEU A 218 -30.65 -36.38 -43.56
CA LEU A 218 -30.53 -34.93 -43.63
C LEU A 218 -31.88 -34.33 -44.03
N ASN A 219 -32.29 -33.29 -43.33
CA ASN A 219 -33.42 -32.45 -43.70
C ASN A 219 -32.89 -31.16 -44.33
N PHE A 220 -33.27 -30.94 -45.59
CA PHE A 220 -32.98 -29.74 -46.37
C PHE A 220 -34.21 -28.84 -46.38
N THR A 221 -34.12 -27.67 -45.75
CA THR A 221 -35.20 -26.67 -45.75
C THR A 221 -34.86 -25.51 -46.69
N SER A 222 -35.65 -25.33 -47.75
CA SER A 222 -35.55 -24.20 -48.68
C SER A 222 -36.01 -22.93 -47.99
N ARG A 223 -35.20 -21.87 -48.00
CA ARG A 223 -35.60 -20.58 -47.42
C ARG A 223 -36.60 -19.83 -48.31
N ALA A 224 -36.55 -20.06 -49.62
CA ALA A 224 -37.42 -19.38 -50.58
C ALA A 224 -38.86 -19.92 -50.53
N SER A 225 -39.01 -21.25 -50.51
CA SER A 225 -40.33 -21.90 -50.49
C SER A 225 -40.82 -22.23 -49.07
N GLY A 226 -39.92 -22.29 -48.09
CA GLY A 226 -40.22 -22.79 -46.74
C GLY A 226 -40.41 -24.31 -46.66
N MET A 227 -40.27 -25.03 -47.77
CA MET A 227 -40.47 -26.48 -47.83
C MET A 227 -39.25 -27.22 -47.29
N SER A 228 -39.52 -28.34 -46.59
CA SER A 228 -38.48 -29.23 -46.05
C SER A 228 -38.47 -30.57 -46.75
N TYR A 229 -37.28 -31.09 -47.00
CA TYR A 229 -37.05 -32.32 -47.75
C TYR A 229 -36.08 -33.22 -47.00
N THR A 230 -36.55 -34.40 -46.62
CA THR A 230 -35.72 -35.41 -45.98
C THR A 230 -35.04 -36.28 -47.02
N LYS A 231 -33.71 -36.42 -46.93
CA LYS A 231 -32.89 -37.28 -47.79
C LYS A 231 -31.89 -38.06 -46.94
N THR A 232 -31.60 -39.28 -47.36
CA THR A 232 -30.54 -40.08 -46.76
C THR A 232 -29.23 -39.80 -47.50
N ALA A 233 -28.22 -39.32 -46.78
CA ALA A 233 -26.88 -39.05 -47.29
C ALA A 233 -25.90 -40.12 -46.81
N ARG A 234 -25.16 -40.73 -47.74
CA ARG A 234 -24.04 -41.63 -47.43
C ARG A 234 -22.73 -40.86 -47.48
N VAL A 235 -21.79 -41.21 -46.60
CA VAL A 235 -20.48 -40.56 -46.57
C VAL A 235 -19.78 -40.74 -47.93
N GLY A 236 -19.28 -39.65 -48.50
CA GLY A 236 -18.63 -39.59 -49.81
C GLY A 236 -19.57 -39.62 -51.03
N ALA A 237 -20.88 -39.81 -50.85
CA ALA A 237 -21.85 -39.83 -51.95
C ALA A 237 -22.63 -38.50 -52.06
N PRO A 238 -22.70 -37.87 -53.25
CA PRO A 238 -23.48 -36.65 -53.44
C PRO A 238 -24.98 -36.92 -53.38
N VAL A 239 -25.70 -36.03 -52.69
CA VAL A 239 -27.16 -35.99 -52.62
C VAL A 239 -27.64 -34.71 -53.32
N ASP A 240 -28.55 -34.86 -54.27
CA ASP A 240 -29.20 -33.71 -54.91
C ASP A 240 -30.19 -33.06 -53.94
N ILE A 241 -30.05 -31.76 -53.76
CA ILE A 241 -30.93 -30.93 -52.96
C ILE A 241 -32.13 -30.55 -53.84
N PRO A 242 -33.38 -30.84 -53.40
CA PRO A 242 -34.58 -30.48 -54.15
C PRO A 242 -34.69 -28.98 -54.43
N GLU A 243 -35.58 -28.63 -55.36
CA GLU A 243 -35.73 -27.25 -55.90
C GLU A 243 -34.51 -26.73 -56.67
N GLY A 244 -33.60 -27.62 -57.08
CA GLY A 244 -32.40 -27.22 -57.83
C GLY A 244 -31.42 -26.42 -56.98
N LEU A 245 -31.41 -26.62 -55.65
CA LEU A 245 -30.57 -25.87 -54.72
C LEU A 245 -29.12 -26.41 -54.62
N GLY A 246 -28.74 -27.28 -55.55
CA GLY A 246 -27.39 -27.84 -55.65
C GLY A 246 -27.24 -29.26 -55.12
N LYS A 247 -26.02 -29.64 -54.73
CA LYS A 247 -25.68 -30.96 -54.20
C LYS A 247 -24.98 -30.83 -52.85
N PHE A 248 -25.17 -31.84 -52.00
CA PHE A 248 -24.48 -31.95 -50.72
C PHE A 248 -23.78 -33.30 -50.59
N VAL A 249 -22.53 -33.30 -50.15
CA VAL A 249 -21.75 -34.51 -49.86
C VAL A 249 -21.37 -34.49 -48.40
N VAL A 250 -21.65 -35.58 -47.66
CA VAL A 250 -21.07 -35.74 -46.31
C VAL A 250 -19.63 -36.22 -46.48
N MET A 251 -18.66 -35.43 -46.04
CA MET A 251 -17.23 -35.72 -46.22
C MET A 251 -16.66 -36.52 -45.06
N ALA A 252 -16.96 -36.13 -43.83
CA ALA A 252 -16.42 -36.77 -42.63
C ALA A 252 -17.35 -36.61 -41.43
N TYR A 253 -17.15 -37.49 -40.45
CA TYR A 253 -17.67 -37.36 -39.09
C TYR A 253 -16.51 -36.98 -38.17
N GLU A 254 -16.69 -35.95 -37.34
CA GLU A 254 -15.75 -35.56 -36.30
C GLU A 254 -16.40 -35.74 -34.93
N ALA A 255 -15.73 -36.46 -34.02
CA ALA A 255 -16.24 -36.72 -32.68
C ALA A 255 -16.16 -35.50 -31.74
N ASP A 256 -15.13 -34.66 -31.92
CA ASP A 256 -14.85 -33.47 -31.11
C ASP A 256 -14.53 -32.28 -32.03
N ALA A 257 -15.55 -31.76 -32.72
CA ALA A 257 -15.39 -30.62 -33.61
C ALA A 257 -15.34 -29.30 -32.82
N THR A 258 -14.59 -28.33 -33.34
CA THR A 258 -14.50 -26.98 -32.74
C THR A 258 -14.97 -25.92 -33.73
N PHE A 259 -15.70 -24.92 -33.24
CA PHE A 259 -16.12 -23.76 -34.02
C PHE A 259 -15.78 -22.47 -33.27
N ARG A 260 -14.97 -21.61 -33.89
CA ARG A 260 -14.48 -20.34 -33.30
C ARG A 260 -13.83 -20.52 -31.92
N GLY A 261 -13.10 -21.62 -31.72
CA GLY A 261 -12.42 -21.94 -30.46
C GLY A 261 -13.33 -22.51 -29.37
N MET A 262 -14.61 -22.73 -29.64
CA MET A 262 -15.54 -23.42 -28.75
C MET A 262 -15.76 -24.86 -29.24
N ASP A 263 -15.75 -25.82 -28.32
CA ASP A 263 -16.10 -27.21 -28.58
C ASP A 263 -17.62 -27.32 -28.88
N VAL A 264 -17.95 -27.85 -30.06
CA VAL A 264 -19.34 -28.08 -30.50
C VAL A 264 -19.72 -29.57 -30.50
N GLY A 265 -18.83 -30.45 -30.03
CA GLY A 265 -19.02 -31.89 -29.94
C GLY A 265 -19.06 -32.59 -31.30
N ALA A 266 -19.77 -33.72 -31.38
CA ALA A 266 -19.85 -34.52 -32.60
C ALA A 266 -20.55 -33.76 -33.74
N ALA A 267 -19.92 -33.72 -34.91
CA ALA A 267 -20.39 -32.99 -36.08
C ALA A 267 -20.12 -33.76 -37.38
N LEU A 268 -20.94 -33.46 -38.40
CA LEU A 268 -20.63 -33.84 -39.78
C LEU A 268 -19.97 -32.67 -40.49
N ILE A 269 -18.88 -32.96 -41.19
CA ILE A 269 -18.32 -32.06 -42.20
C ILE A 269 -18.93 -32.46 -43.53
N GLY A 270 -19.60 -31.52 -44.19
CA GLY A 270 -20.11 -31.74 -45.53
C GLY A 270 -19.66 -30.65 -46.50
N MET A 271 -19.75 -30.95 -47.78
CA MET A 271 -19.48 -30.03 -48.87
C MET A 271 -20.79 -29.71 -49.58
N LEU A 272 -21.20 -28.45 -49.52
CA LEU A 272 -22.36 -27.93 -50.25
C LEU A 272 -21.87 -27.29 -51.55
N THR A 273 -22.39 -27.76 -52.68
CA THR A 273 -22.18 -27.17 -53.99
C THR A 273 -23.51 -26.62 -54.49
N PRO A 274 -23.77 -25.30 -54.33
CA PRO A 274 -24.99 -24.66 -54.85
C PRO A 274 -25.08 -24.79 -56.38
N ALA A 275 -26.28 -24.67 -56.96
CA ALA A 275 -26.45 -24.76 -58.42
C ALA A 275 -25.70 -23.65 -59.18
N ASP A 276 -25.64 -22.44 -58.62
CA ASP A 276 -25.00 -21.26 -59.22
C ASP A 276 -23.85 -20.71 -58.36
N GLY A 277 -23.09 -21.58 -57.67
CA GLY A 277 -22.05 -21.14 -56.74
C GLY A 277 -20.87 -22.10 -56.56
N GLU A 278 -19.84 -21.65 -55.85
CA GLU A 278 -18.68 -22.46 -55.51
C GLU A 278 -18.98 -23.43 -54.36
N ALA A 279 -18.26 -24.55 -54.33
CA ALA A 279 -18.38 -25.54 -53.27
C ALA A 279 -17.85 -24.96 -51.94
N ALA A 280 -18.64 -25.05 -50.89
CA ALA A 280 -18.30 -24.59 -49.55
C ALA A 280 -18.40 -25.73 -48.54
N GLU A 281 -17.46 -25.77 -47.60
CA GLU A 281 -17.52 -26.67 -46.46
C GLU A 281 -18.55 -26.18 -45.44
N VAL A 282 -19.33 -27.10 -44.91
CA VAL A 282 -20.41 -26.86 -43.95
C VAL A 282 -20.24 -27.80 -42.77
N LEU A 283 -20.05 -27.23 -41.59
CA LEU A 283 -20.03 -27.95 -40.33
C LEU A 283 -21.47 -28.10 -39.80
N LEU A 284 -21.90 -29.33 -39.55
CA LEU A 284 -23.22 -29.67 -39.04
C LEU A 284 -23.12 -30.41 -37.70
N PRO A 285 -23.07 -29.69 -36.57
CA PRO A 285 -23.07 -30.30 -35.25
C PRO A 285 -24.35 -31.10 -34.99
N LEU A 286 -24.21 -32.37 -34.58
CA LEU A 286 -25.34 -33.29 -34.40
C LEU A 286 -26.30 -32.85 -33.28
N LYS A 287 -25.80 -32.12 -32.28
CA LYS A 287 -26.58 -31.63 -31.14
C LYS A 287 -27.32 -30.32 -31.42
N PHE A 288 -26.91 -29.55 -32.43
CA PHE A 288 -27.43 -28.21 -32.69
C PHE A 288 -28.19 -28.18 -34.01
N ALA A 289 -29.43 -28.67 -34.01
CA ALA A 289 -30.28 -28.75 -35.21
C ALA A 289 -30.48 -27.42 -35.96
N ASN A 290 -30.27 -26.29 -35.29
CA ASN A 290 -30.41 -24.96 -35.88
C ASN A 290 -29.08 -24.29 -36.25
N PHE A 291 -27.94 -24.98 -36.11
CA PHE A 291 -26.61 -24.40 -36.29
C PHE A 291 -26.40 -23.80 -37.68
N ASP A 292 -26.83 -24.51 -38.72
CA ASP A 292 -26.69 -24.08 -40.12
C ASP A 292 -27.52 -22.81 -40.46
N LYS A 293 -28.46 -22.39 -39.59
CA LYS A 293 -29.13 -21.09 -39.76
C LYS A 293 -28.14 -19.93 -39.81
N MET A 294 -27.05 -20.05 -39.06
CA MET A 294 -26.00 -19.04 -38.97
C MET A 294 -25.23 -18.84 -40.27
N ARG A 295 -25.19 -19.86 -41.15
CA ARG A 295 -24.54 -19.75 -42.47
C ARG A 295 -25.27 -18.80 -43.41
N GLY A 296 -26.58 -18.64 -43.23
CA GLY A 296 -27.37 -17.66 -43.99
C GLY A 296 -27.70 -18.03 -45.44
N GLY A 297 -27.32 -19.21 -45.93
CA GLY A 297 -27.55 -19.63 -47.33
C GLY A 297 -28.98 -20.06 -47.66
N ASP A 298 -29.25 -20.27 -48.95
CA ASP A 298 -30.60 -20.51 -49.51
C ASP A 298 -31.26 -21.82 -49.05
N VAL A 299 -30.45 -22.79 -48.64
CA VAL A 299 -30.88 -24.04 -48.02
C VAL A 299 -30.32 -24.12 -46.61
N MET A 300 -31.15 -24.55 -45.66
CA MET A 300 -30.74 -24.95 -44.31
C MET A 300 -30.65 -26.47 -44.23
N ILE A 301 -29.55 -26.99 -43.71
CA ILE A 301 -29.29 -28.43 -43.59
C ILE A 301 -29.30 -28.81 -42.11
N VAL A 302 -30.08 -29.84 -41.77
CA VAL A 302 -30.19 -30.38 -40.41
C VAL A 302 -29.96 -31.88 -40.46
N VAL A 303 -29.19 -32.41 -39.51
CA VAL A 303 -29.09 -33.87 -39.32
C VAL A 303 -30.26 -34.32 -38.47
N ASP A 304 -31.16 -35.09 -39.07
CA ASP A 304 -32.40 -35.60 -38.46
C ASP A 304 -32.15 -36.92 -37.71
N ASN A 305 -33.09 -37.34 -36.85
CA ASN A 305 -33.03 -38.58 -36.05
C ASN A 305 -31.88 -38.67 -35.01
N GLN A 306 -31.32 -37.55 -34.54
CA GLN A 306 -30.35 -37.57 -33.43
C GLN A 306 -31.04 -37.28 -32.09
N PRO A 307 -30.66 -37.97 -31.00
CA PRO A 307 -31.25 -37.73 -29.68
C PRO A 307 -31.00 -36.29 -29.24
N GLN A 308 -32.05 -35.48 -29.14
CA GLN A 308 -31.97 -34.15 -28.54
C GLN A 308 -31.92 -34.29 -27.02
N GLU A 309 -30.76 -34.04 -26.43
CA GLU A 309 -30.60 -34.03 -24.98
C GLU A 309 -31.36 -32.83 -24.38
N LYS A 310 -32.31 -33.10 -23.48
CA LYS A 310 -32.78 -32.09 -22.53
C LYS A 310 -31.64 -31.84 -21.53
N PHE A 311 -31.09 -30.64 -21.52
CA PHE A 311 -30.07 -30.23 -20.56
C PHE A 311 -30.55 -30.52 -19.13
N THR A 312 -29.88 -31.47 -18.48
CA THR A 312 -30.04 -31.73 -17.05
C THR A 312 -28.65 -31.54 -16.45
N PRO A 313 -28.39 -30.46 -15.68
CA PRO A 313 -27.05 -30.21 -15.16
C PRO A 313 -26.66 -31.34 -14.21
N GLN A 314 -25.64 -32.11 -14.60
CA GLN A 314 -24.96 -33.04 -13.70
C GLN A 314 -24.01 -32.26 -12.79
N GLN A 315 -23.77 -32.80 -11.58
CA GLN A 315 -23.01 -32.16 -10.50
C GLN A 315 -21.74 -31.47 -10.99
N PRO A 316 -21.46 -30.23 -10.52
CA PRO A 316 -20.35 -29.45 -11.05
C PRO A 316 -19.02 -30.16 -10.82
N ALA A 317 -18.15 -30.12 -11.84
CA ALA A 317 -16.73 -30.36 -11.66
C ALA A 317 -16.18 -29.45 -10.55
N GLU A 318 -15.08 -29.88 -9.90
CA GLU A 318 -14.47 -29.19 -8.75
C GLU A 318 -14.56 -27.67 -8.87
N GLU A 319 -15.19 -27.04 -7.87
CA GLU A 319 -15.37 -25.60 -7.84
C GLU A 319 -14.00 -24.92 -7.79
N ARG A 320 -13.55 -24.33 -8.91
CA ARG A 320 -12.32 -23.53 -8.94
C ARG A 320 -12.56 -22.20 -8.24
N TYR A 321 -11.61 -21.73 -7.46
CA TYR A 321 -11.67 -20.40 -6.86
C TYR A 321 -10.64 -19.45 -7.51
N TYR A 322 -10.92 -18.16 -7.41
CA TYR A 322 -9.91 -17.12 -7.60
C TYR A 322 -9.71 -16.35 -6.31
N THR A 323 -8.48 -15.89 -6.10
CA THR A 323 -8.17 -14.94 -5.04
C THR A 323 -8.13 -13.52 -5.61
N GLY A 324 -8.84 -12.61 -4.95
CA GLY A 324 -8.78 -11.19 -5.23
C GLY A 324 -7.76 -10.52 -4.30
N LEU A 325 -6.78 -9.87 -4.90
CA LEU A 325 -5.66 -9.25 -4.21
C LEU A 325 -5.68 -7.74 -4.43
N GLN A 326 -5.43 -7.00 -3.35
CA GLN A 326 -5.13 -5.58 -3.40
C GLN A 326 -3.61 -5.39 -3.35
N VAL A 327 -3.07 -4.71 -4.36
CA VAL A 327 -1.64 -4.47 -4.53
C VAL A 327 -1.38 -2.97 -4.34
N THR A 328 -0.59 -2.63 -3.32
CA THR A 328 -0.29 -1.23 -2.97
C THR A 328 1.19 -0.96 -2.87
N ARG A 329 1.60 0.23 -3.27
CA ARG A 329 2.96 0.75 -3.08
C ARG A 329 2.85 2.16 -2.53
N ASP A 330 3.48 2.40 -1.38
CA ASP A 330 3.60 3.74 -0.82
C ASP A 330 5.06 4.00 -0.42
N PRO A 331 5.85 4.68 -1.28
CA PRO A 331 7.23 5.03 -0.96
C PRO A 331 7.32 6.17 0.07
N GLY A 332 6.24 6.93 0.27
CA GLY A 332 6.18 8.08 1.17
C GLY A 332 6.01 7.72 2.65
N VAL A 333 5.51 6.50 2.93
CA VAL A 333 5.16 6.07 4.29
C VAL A 333 6.32 6.21 5.30
N TRP A 334 7.56 5.93 4.88
CA TRP A 334 8.74 6.05 5.76
C TRP A 334 9.07 7.50 6.13
N LEU A 335 8.83 8.45 5.22
CA LEU A 335 8.99 9.88 5.51
C LEU A 335 7.93 10.35 6.50
N VAL A 336 6.69 9.86 6.36
CA VAL A 336 5.59 10.15 7.29
C VAL A 336 5.91 9.61 8.69
N TYR A 337 6.35 8.35 8.81
CA TYR A 337 6.76 7.78 10.09
C TYR A 337 7.95 8.52 10.73
N THR A 338 8.92 8.93 9.91
CA THR A 338 10.03 9.77 10.39
C THR A 338 9.50 11.09 10.95
N GLY A 339 8.54 11.73 10.28
CA GLY A 339 7.84 12.90 10.78
C GLY A 339 7.15 12.65 12.12
N PHE A 340 6.43 11.54 12.29
CA PHE A 340 5.80 11.17 13.56
C PHE A 340 6.80 10.97 14.71
N VAL A 341 7.95 10.35 14.45
CA VAL A 341 9.00 10.21 15.47
C VAL A 341 9.58 11.57 15.84
N LEU A 342 9.83 12.43 14.84
CA LEU A 342 10.36 13.78 15.05
C LEU A 342 9.39 14.66 15.84
N ILE A 343 8.08 14.59 15.59
CA ILE A 343 7.11 15.42 16.33
C ILE A 343 7.07 15.01 17.81
N ILE A 344 7.10 13.72 18.12
CA ILE A 344 7.15 13.21 19.49
C ILE A 344 8.43 13.71 20.20
N ALA A 345 9.58 13.54 19.56
CA ALA A 345 10.86 14.00 20.10
C ALA A 345 10.90 15.52 20.27
N GLY A 346 10.43 16.28 19.28
CA GLY A 346 10.37 17.74 19.30
C GLY A 346 9.44 18.26 20.41
N CYS A 347 8.26 17.66 20.58
CA CYS A 347 7.35 17.95 21.67
C CYS A 347 7.98 17.63 23.03
N PHE A 348 8.66 16.48 23.17
CA PHE A 348 9.34 16.12 24.41
C PHE A 348 10.39 17.17 24.79
N VAL A 349 11.28 17.53 23.86
CA VAL A 349 12.30 18.58 24.07
C VAL A 349 11.65 19.91 24.41
N THR A 350 10.56 20.24 23.73
CA THR A 350 9.84 21.50 23.91
C THR A 350 9.17 21.60 25.28
N PHE A 351 8.50 20.56 25.76
CA PHE A 351 7.72 20.60 27.00
C PHE A 351 8.52 20.24 28.25
N TYR A 352 9.46 19.29 28.16
CA TYR A 352 10.14 18.74 29.33
C TYR A 352 11.55 19.31 29.53
N LEU A 353 12.20 19.79 28.47
CA LEU A 353 13.52 20.41 28.60
C LEU A 353 13.38 21.92 28.66
N SER A 354 14.12 22.54 29.59
CA SER A 354 14.19 23.98 29.72
C SER A 354 15.65 24.44 29.68
N HIS A 355 15.88 25.55 29.01
CA HIS A 355 17.14 26.26 29.07
C HIS A 355 17.11 27.13 30.32
N GLN A 356 17.99 26.80 31.26
CA GLN A 356 18.18 27.48 32.54
C GLN A 356 19.54 28.17 32.60
N GLN A 357 19.54 29.39 33.11
CA GLN A 357 20.70 30.24 33.34
C GLN A 357 20.65 30.72 34.78
N VAL A 358 21.77 30.67 35.50
CA VAL A 358 21.92 31.22 36.85
C VAL A 358 23.10 32.18 36.86
N CYS A 359 22.98 33.26 37.62
CA CYS A 359 24.04 34.23 37.82
C CYS A 359 24.12 34.55 39.31
N ILE A 360 25.32 34.48 39.87
CA ILE A 360 25.65 34.94 41.21
C ILE A 360 26.61 36.11 41.03
N VAL A 361 26.22 37.27 41.54
CA VAL A 361 27.03 38.50 41.50
C VAL A 361 27.49 38.78 42.92
N ILE A 362 28.80 38.84 43.12
CA ILE A 362 29.46 39.08 44.39
C ILE A 362 30.13 40.45 44.29
N GLU A 363 29.70 41.39 45.12
CA GLU A 363 30.27 42.73 45.22
C GLU A 363 31.04 42.82 46.54
N GLN A 364 32.34 43.11 46.48
CA GLN A 364 33.18 43.28 47.66
C GLN A 364 32.84 44.62 48.33
N LEU A 365 32.48 44.58 49.61
CA LEU A 365 32.36 45.76 50.48
C LEU A 365 33.56 45.81 51.43
N LEU A 366 33.74 46.92 52.15
CA LEU A 366 34.91 47.14 53.04
C LEU A 366 35.14 46.02 54.08
N LYS A 367 34.07 45.46 54.66
CA LYS A 367 34.16 44.44 55.73
C LYS A 367 33.38 43.15 55.45
N ASN A 368 32.62 43.11 54.37
CA ASN A 368 31.64 42.09 54.03
C ASN A 368 31.56 41.98 52.50
N SER A 369 30.82 41.01 51.98
CA SER A 369 30.48 40.91 50.56
C SER A 369 28.97 40.90 50.36
N ARG A 370 28.47 41.58 49.33
CA ARG A 370 27.07 41.50 48.92
C ARG A 370 26.93 40.46 47.81
N VAL A 371 26.07 39.47 48.04
CA VAL A 371 25.84 38.37 47.09
C VAL A 371 24.43 38.46 46.55
N THR A 372 24.29 38.57 45.23
CA THR A 372 23.02 38.59 44.51
C THR A 372 22.84 37.34 43.68
N PHE A 373 21.78 36.59 43.94
CA PHE A 373 21.37 35.39 43.21
C PHE A 373 20.22 35.71 42.27
N ALA A 374 20.36 35.29 41.02
CA ALA A 374 19.32 35.45 40.03
C ALA A 374 19.30 34.30 39.03
N GLY A 375 18.10 33.91 38.62
CA GLY A 375 17.85 32.82 37.71
C GLY A 375 16.94 33.21 36.56
N ILE A 376 17.27 32.73 35.36
CA ILE A 376 16.45 32.89 34.16
C ILE A 376 16.21 31.52 33.55
N ALA A 377 14.96 31.21 33.25
CA ALA A 377 14.62 30.05 32.44
C ALA A 377 13.70 30.45 31.30
N ASN A 378 13.89 29.86 30.12
CA ASN A 378 13.01 30.09 28.97
C ASN A 378 11.60 29.52 29.19
N ARG A 379 11.50 28.46 30.01
CA ARG A 379 10.28 27.72 30.37
C ARG A 379 10.37 27.31 31.83
N ASN A 380 9.23 26.99 32.43
CA ASN A 380 9.14 26.58 33.84
C ASN A 380 9.83 27.59 34.81
N LYS A 381 9.41 28.86 34.73
CA LYS A 381 9.97 29.96 35.54
C LYS A 381 9.85 29.71 37.03
N LEU A 382 8.79 29.03 37.47
CA LEU A 382 8.56 28.70 38.88
C LEU A 382 9.61 27.72 39.41
N ALA A 383 9.92 26.65 38.68
CA ALA A 383 10.99 25.73 39.08
C ALA A 383 12.37 26.41 39.14
N MET A 384 12.63 27.36 38.24
CA MET A 384 13.86 28.17 38.30
C MET A 384 13.87 29.07 39.54
N LYS A 385 12.75 29.75 39.84
CA LYS A 385 12.63 30.56 41.06
C LYS A 385 12.89 29.72 42.31
N ASN A 386 12.27 28.54 42.43
CA ASN A 386 12.51 27.62 43.54
C ASN A 386 13.97 27.14 43.61
N THR A 387 14.64 27.00 42.46
CA THR A 387 16.06 26.63 42.42
C THR A 387 16.94 27.77 42.95
N THR A 388 16.66 29.01 42.55
CA THR A 388 17.35 30.20 43.07
C THR A 388 17.08 30.40 44.56
N GLU A 389 15.85 30.22 45.02
CA GLU A 389 15.49 30.30 46.44
C GLU A 389 16.22 29.22 47.25
N LYS A 390 16.28 27.96 46.76
CA LYS A 390 17.07 26.90 47.43
C LYS A 390 18.55 27.24 47.53
N LEU A 391 19.13 27.84 46.49
CA LEU A 391 20.53 28.30 46.52
C LEU A 391 20.72 29.44 47.53
N PHE A 392 19.73 30.33 47.66
CA PHE A 392 19.72 31.41 48.64
C PHE A 392 19.59 30.87 50.08
N THR A 393 18.61 30.02 50.35
CA THR A 393 18.34 29.47 51.70
C THR A 393 19.50 28.63 52.23
N ALA A 394 20.12 27.80 51.38
CA ALA A 394 21.27 26.98 51.77
C ALA A 394 22.42 27.83 52.35
N MET A 395 22.49 29.12 52.05
CA MET A 395 23.53 30.04 52.52
C MET A 395 23.14 30.87 53.73
N THR A 396 21.85 31.09 53.99
CA THR A 396 21.40 31.70 55.25
C THR A 396 21.51 30.73 56.43
N ASP A 397 21.48 29.42 56.17
CA ASP A 397 21.53 28.37 57.20
C ASP A 397 22.94 27.79 57.43
N SER A 398 23.95 28.24 56.67
CA SER A 398 25.37 27.84 56.77
C SER A 398 26.22 29.00 57.27
#